data_AF-A0A0G2EF11-F1
#
_entry.id   AF-A0A0G2EF11-F1
#
_cell.length_a   1.000
_cell.length_b   1.000
_cell.length_c   1.000
_cell.angle_alpha   90.00
_cell.angle_beta   90.00
_cell.angle_gamma   90.00
#
_symmetry.space_group_name_H-M   'P 1'
#
loop_
_entity.id
_entity.type
_entity.pdbx_description
1 polymer ?
#
loop_
_entity_poly.entity_id
_entity_poly.type
_entity_poly.pdbx_seq_one_letter_code
_entity_poly.pdbx_strand_id
1 'polypeptide(L)'
;MNITIAESRKLRAKVTFGSKWTEGFKQWPNVKWTLQIPFARKNATNGMIFAKGCVNAMDINTLQAIEIGNEPNFYAGPDRRRPYGPRQYAEEWKQYAGWVAGNITLPEGPMFQSMDIASGGNLSKWDVATMFDDYGLDEGAIIRSASYHYYQTTGGKPLRSTLLNHTDTEAKTNHFLPAIEYLNSTRDDSVHLIIGEAGSGLTNHRRDYNLEASLGTALWTVDWMLYCMSMNMTRVNMQLGVWFPFTAWTPIEYLGKPPHILGSFYGNLFIADFINKVGNLRVHQFKEAIPISEREKISAYAGYHHGELSKIVILNLEFWNQTVTEIIKSKDTDKPSSSSDKTTTTKTKTLPPPAQPDSSTSPSPPALSPI
;
A
#
# COMPACT_ATOMS: atom_id res chain seq x y z
N MET A 1 -14.81 26.45 13.92
CA MET A 1 -13.65 26.84 14.74
C MET A 1 -12.42 26.75 13.83
N ASN A 2 -11.81 27.89 13.48
CA ASN A 2 -10.68 27.91 12.54
C ASN A 2 -9.38 27.84 13.33
N ILE A 3 -8.61 26.77 13.15
CA ILE A 3 -7.32 26.56 13.81
C ILE A 3 -6.23 26.92 12.81
N THR A 4 -5.37 27.87 13.18
CA THR A 4 -4.23 28.33 12.37
C THR A 4 -2.95 27.78 12.98
N ILE A 5 -2.11 27.12 12.17
CA ILE A 5 -0.83 26.54 12.62
C ILE A 5 0.34 27.40 12.09
N ALA A 6 1.30 27.68 12.98
CA ALA A 6 2.52 28.43 12.70
C ALA A 6 3.49 27.69 11.75
N GLU A 7 4.36 28.48 11.13
CA GLU A 7 5.17 28.20 9.94
C GLU A 7 6.07 26.95 10.03
N SER A 8 6.18 26.21 8.91
CA SER A 8 7.42 25.47 8.62
C SER A 8 7.58 25.23 7.11
N ARG A 9 8.84 25.33 6.66
CA ARG A 9 9.31 25.45 5.28
C ARG A 9 9.15 24.19 4.40
N LYS A 10 8.43 23.15 4.84
CA LYS A 10 8.36 21.86 4.11
C LYS A 10 6.98 21.21 3.93
N LEU A 11 5.91 21.84 4.41
CA LEU A 11 4.56 21.50 3.94
C LEU A 11 4.21 22.56 2.89
N ARG A 12 3.95 22.15 1.65
CA ARG A 12 3.70 23.06 0.52
C ARG A 12 2.38 23.85 0.64
N ALA A 13 1.57 23.65 1.69
CA ALA A 13 0.39 24.48 1.97
C ALA A 13 0.03 24.51 3.46
N LYS A 14 -0.44 25.68 3.95
CA LYS A 14 -1.23 25.79 5.18
C LYS A 14 -2.63 25.27 4.86
N VAL A 15 -3.03 24.15 5.44
CA VAL A 15 -4.37 23.58 5.23
C VAL A 15 -5.16 23.67 6.52
N THR A 16 -6.37 24.24 6.42
CA THR A 16 -7.37 24.22 7.50
C THR A 16 -8.52 23.36 7.03
N PHE A 17 -8.82 22.29 7.77
CA PHE A 17 -9.93 21.40 7.48
C PHE A 17 -11.20 21.94 8.16
N GLY A 18 -12.20 22.31 7.36
CA GLY A 18 -13.53 22.63 7.85
C GLY A 18 -14.39 21.37 8.01
N SER A 19 -15.54 21.49 8.68
CA SER A 19 -16.48 20.38 8.87
C SER A 19 -16.97 19.75 7.55
N LYS A 20 -17.01 20.50 6.45
CA LYS A 20 -17.34 19.95 5.12
C LYS A 20 -16.34 18.90 4.65
N TRP A 21 -15.07 18.99 5.05
CA TRP A 21 -14.07 17.99 4.69
C TRP A 21 -14.38 16.64 5.34
N THR A 22 -14.88 16.63 6.58
CA THR A 22 -15.22 15.39 7.30
C THR A 22 -16.50 14.72 6.79
N GLU A 23 -17.30 15.37 5.94
CA GLU A 23 -18.41 14.72 5.22
C GLU A 23 -17.92 13.57 4.31
N GLY A 24 -16.63 13.57 3.94
CA GLY A 24 -15.99 12.49 3.19
C GLY A 24 -16.11 11.11 3.86
N PHE A 25 -16.11 11.05 5.20
CA PHE A 25 -16.27 9.78 5.94
C PHE A 25 -17.63 9.11 5.70
N LYS A 26 -18.65 9.89 5.29
CA LYS A 26 -20.01 9.39 5.03
C LYS A 26 -20.19 8.86 3.60
N GLN A 27 -19.23 9.10 2.70
CA GLN A 27 -19.34 8.71 1.30
C GLN A 27 -19.17 7.19 1.10
N TRP A 28 -18.53 6.50 2.04
CA TRP A 28 -18.19 5.08 1.91
C TRP A 28 -18.62 4.28 3.17
N PRO A 29 -19.86 3.75 3.20
CA PRO A 29 -20.45 3.19 4.43
C PRO A 29 -19.77 1.90 4.95
N ASN A 30 -18.96 1.23 4.12
CA ASN A 30 -18.31 -0.05 4.47
C ASN A 30 -16.78 0.04 4.45
N VAL A 31 -16.22 1.25 4.46
CA VAL A 31 -14.77 1.46 4.49
C VAL A 31 -14.30 1.58 5.94
N LYS A 32 -13.16 0.96 6.23
CA LYS A 32 -12.43 1.14 7.48
C LYS A 32 -11.37 2.21 7.31
N TRP A 33 -11.27 3.13 8.26
CA TRP A 33 -10.39 4.30 8.19
C TRP A 33 -9.21 4.16 9.14
N THR A 34 -7.98 4.24 8.62
CA THR A 34 -6.85 4.69 9.43
C THR A 34 -6.79 6.20 9.35
N LEU A 35 -6.87 6.89 10.48
CA LEU A 35 -6.82 8.34 10.56
C LEU A 35 -5.40 8.79 10.91
N GLN A 36 -4.65 9.27 9.91
CA GLN A 36 -3.33 9.84 10.14
C GLN A 36 -3.43 11.27 10.70
N ILE A 37 -2.66 11.60 11.73
CA ILE A 37 -2.68 12.90 12.41
C ILE A 37 -1.28 13.53 12.49
N PRO A 38 -1.17 14.88 12.51
CA PRO A 38 0.13 15.55 12.50
C PRO A 38 0.99 15.28 13.75
N PHE A 39 2.28 15.03 13.55
CA PHE A 39 3.25 14.79 14.65
C PHE A 39 4.55 15.60 14.54
N ALA A 40 5.08 15.72 13.31
CA ALA A 40 6.42 16.25 13.00
C ALA A 40 6.74 17.62 13.62
N ARG A 41 5.73 18.49 13.79
CA ARG A 41 5.91 19.89 14.27
C ARG A 41 5.48 20.12 15.72
N LYS A 42 5.29 19.05 16.50
CA LYS A 42 5.08 19.12 17.97
C LYS A 42 3.85 19.92 18.42
N ASN A 43 2.89 20.16 17.53
CA ASN A 43 1.64 20.82 17.91
C ASN A 43 0.57 19.76 18.24
N ALA A 44 0.72 19.15 19.43
CA ALA A 44 -0.14 18.05 19.87
C ALA A 44 -1.61 18.46 20.00
N THR A 45 -1.86 19.70 20.42
CA THR A 45 -3.20 20.27 20.50
C THR A 45 -3.90 20.26 19.14
N ASN A 46 -3.22 20.68 18.08
CA ASN A 46 -3.85 20.74 16.75
C ASN A 46 -4.16 19.35 16.19
N GLY A 47 -3.24 18.39 16.33
CA GLY A 47 -3.51 17.02 15.88
C GLY A 47 -4.58 16.33 16.74
N MET A 48 -4.64 16.59 18.04
CA MET A 48 -5.74 16.11 18.90
C MET A 48 -7.09 16.71 18.49
N ILE A 49 -7.17 18.03 18.27
CA ILE A 49 -8.43 18.65 17.86
C ILE A 49 -8.86 18.15 16.48
N PHE A 50 -7.91 17.97 15.56
CA PHE A 50 -8.19 17.37 14.25
C PHE A 50 -8.70 15.93 14.39
N ALA A 51 -8.03 15.11 15.20
CA ALA A 51 -8.45 13.75 15.50
C ALA A 51 -9.87 13.71 16.07
N LYS A 52 -10.16 14.56 17.06
CA LYS A 52 -11.47 14.66 17.71
C LYS A 52 -12.56 15.07 16.72
N GLY A 53 -12.27 16.05 15.86
CA GLY A 53 -13.19 16.49 14.81
C GLY A 53 -13.52 15.38 13.81
N CYS A 54 -12.53 14.58 13.42
CA CYS A 54 -12.72 13.46 12.50
C CYS A 54 -13.49 12.31 13.16
N VAL A 55 -13.08 11.91 14.37
CA VAL A 55 -13.73 10.84 15.16
C VAL A 55 -15.20 11.18 15.40
N ASN A 56 -15.53 12.43 15.75
CA ASN A 56 -16.91 12.85 15.95
C ASN A 56 -17.76 12.86 14.66
N ALA A 57 -17.12 12.88 13.48
CA ALA A 57 -17.80 13.00 12.20
C ALA A 57 -18.00 11.67 11.46
N MET A 58 -17.20 10.64 11.80
CA MET A 58 -17.30 9.29 11.24
C MET A 58 -18.17 8.37 12.12
N ASP A 59 -18.63 7.25 11.57
CA ASP A 59 -19.08 6.13 12.40
C ASP A 59 -17.85 5.56 13.12
N ILE A 60 -17.84 5.63 14.46
CA ILE A 60 -16.70 5.20 15.26
C ILE A 60 -16.34 3.73 15.04
N ASN A 61 -17.30 2.89 14.64
CA ASN A 61 -17.07 1.48 14.32
C ASN A 61 -16.31 1.29 13.00
N THR A 62 -16.18 2.34 12.19
CA THR A 62 -15.37 2.34 10.96
C THR A 62 -13.93 2.76 11.21
N LEU A 63 -13.60 3.31 12.39
CA LEU A 63 -12.23 3.65 12.75
C LEU A 63 -11.42 2.37 12.99
N GLN A 64 -10.34 2.21 12.22
CA GLN A 64 -9.42 1.08 12.33
C GLN A 64 -8.24 1.39 13.25
N ALA A 65 -7.68 2.59 13.12
CA ALA A 65 -6.57 3.08 13.93
C ALA A 65 -6.40 4.59 13.76
N ILE A 66 -5.74 5.23 14.73
CA ILE A 66 -5.13 6.54 14.59
C ILE A 66 -3.64 6.34 14.33
N GLU A 67 -3.13 6.89 13.23
CA GLU A 67 -1.70 6.90 12.94
C GLU A 67 -1.11 8.26 13.28
N ILE A 68 -0.04 8.29 14.09
CA ILE A 68 0.55 9.56 14.55
C ILE A 68 1.85 9.82 13.82
N GLY A 69 1.81 10.83 12.95
CA GLY A 69 2.93 11.19 12.10
C GLY A 69 2.96 10.43 10.79
N ASN A 70 4.02 10.72 10.04
CA ASN A 70 4.32 10.21 8.72
C ASN A 70 5.84 10.29 8.55
N GLU A 71 6.50 9.18 8.22
CA GLU A 71 7.94 9.11 7.91
C GLU A 71 8.86 9.82 8.92
N PRO A 72 8.80 9.47 10.22
CA PRO A 72 9.60 10.11 11.27
C PRO A 72 11.11 9.98 11.07
N ASN A 73 11.54 9.01 10.26
CA ASN A 73 12.93 8.86 9.82
C ASN A 73 13.45 10.08 9.04
N PHE A 74 12.59 10.97 8.54
CA PHE A 74 12.97 12.21 7.87
C PHE A 74 12.88 13.47 8.75
N TYR A 75 12.46 13.37 10.00
CA TYR A 75 12.22 14.58 10.81
C TYR A 75 13.49 15.33 11.20
N ALA A 76 14.62 14.63 11.34
CA ALA A 76 15.88 15.19 11.86
C ALA A 76 16.50 16.25 10.93
N GLY A 77 16.34 17.53 11.28
CA GLY A 77 16.73 18.71 10.51
C GLY A 77 15.53 19.46 9.92
N PRO A 78 14.71 18.81 9.07
CA PRO A 78 13.52 19.40 8.46
C PRO A 78 12.46 19.92 9.45
N ASP A 79 12.09 19.10 10.44
CA ASP A 79 10.96 19.36 11.36
C ASP A 79 11.37 19.23 12.83
N ARG A 80 12.49 18.57 13.11
CA ARG A 80 13.05 18.36 14.46
C ARG A 80 14.51 18.81 14.50
N ARG A 81 14.93 19.41 15.61
CA ARG A 81 16.34 19.77 15.82
C ARG A 81 17.19 18.49 15.90
N ARG A 82 18.34 18.48 15.24
CA ARG A 82 19.32 17.38 15.38
C ARG A 82 20.00 17.42 16.75
N PRO A 83 20.36 16.27 17.35
CA PRO A 83 20.03 14.92 16.90
C PRO A 83 18.57 14.55 17.23
N TYR A 84 17.85 14.00 16.26
CA TYR A 84 16.53 13.36 16.45
C TYR A 84 16.56 11.99 15.80
N GLY A 85 15.99 10.98 16.45
CA GLY A 85 16.06 9.60 16.00
C GLY A 85 15.06 8.68 16.71
N PRO A 86 15.23 7.36 16.51
CA PRO A 86 14.34 6.31 17.00
C PRO A 86 13.91 6.44 18.46
N ARG A 87 14.86 6.58 19.39
CA ARG A 87 14.58 6.70 20.83
C ARG A 87 13.76 7.96 21.15
N GLN A 88 14.14 9.13 20.62
CA GLN A 88 13.38 10.37 20.82
C GLN A 88 11.99 10.30 20.19
N TYR A 89 11.86 9.63 19.05
CA TYR A 89 10.57 9.36 18.43
C TYR A 89 9.69 8.53 19.36
N ALA A 90 10.20 7.41 19.91
CA ALA A 90 9.40 6.54 20.76
C ALA A 90 8.90 7.25 22.03
N GLU A 91 9.78 8.01 22.68
CA GLU A 91 9.43 8.81 23.86
C GLU A 91 8.34 9.85 23.57
N GLU A 92 8.49 10.62 22.48
CA GLU A 92 7.53 11.66 22.10
C GLU A 92 6.20 11.08 21.58
N TRP A 93 6.28 9.99 20.82
CA TRP A 93 5.11 9.35 20.21
C TRP A 93 4.19 8.78 21.28
N LYS A 94 4.74 8.10 22.30
CA LYS A 94 3.96 7.58 23.43
C LYS A 94 3.22 8.66 24.21
N GLN A 95 3.91 9.75 24.54
CA GLN A 95 3.29 10.88 25.23
C GLN A 95 2.16 11.48 24.40
N TYR A 96 2.36 11.59 23.08
CA TYR A 96 1.33 12.07 22.17
C TYR A 96 0.14 11.11 22.13
N ALA A 97 0.37 9.81 21.93
CA ALA A 97 -0.67 8.80 21.85
C ALA A 97 -1.50 8.74 23.14
N GLY A 98 -0.85 8.75 24.30
CA GLY A 98 -1.52 8.83 25.60
C GLY A 98 -2.35 10.12 25.77
N TRP A 99 -1.83 11.26 25.32
CA TRP A 99 -2.59 12.51 25.32
C TRP A 99 -3.84 12.46 24.43
N VAL A 100 -3.72 11.90 23.23
CA VAL A 100 -4.87 11.71 22.31
C VAL A 100 -5.90 10.77 22.91
N ALA A 101 -5.47 9.61 23.41
CA ALA A 101 -6.36 8.63 24.04
C ALA A 101 -7.11 9.20 25.26
N GLY A 102 -6.46 10.05 26.06
CA GLY A 102 -7.09 10.71 27.20
C GLY A 102 -8.09 11.83 26.85
N ASN A 103 -8.09 12.32 25.61
CA ASN A 103 -8.91 13.48 25.19
C ASN A 103 -10.00 13.13 24.15
N ILE A 104 -10.01 11.90 23.65
CA ILE A 104 -10.93 11.42 22.61
C ILE A 104 -11.50 10.06 23.03
N THR A 105 -12.80 9.88 22.86
CA THR A 105 -13.45 8.58 23.04
C THR A 105 -13.14 7.68 21.84
N LEU A 106 -12.40 6.61 22.07
CA LEU A 106 -12.04 5.61 21.08
C LEU A 106 -12.72 4.26 21.40
N PRO A 107 -12.85 3.35 20.43
CA PRO A 107 -13.22 1.97 20.71
C PRO A 107 -12.30 1.33 21.75
N GLU A 108 -12.80 0.30 22.43
CA GLU A 108 -11.99 -0.50 23.34
C GLU A 108 -10.86 -1.24 22.61
N GLY A 109 -9.73 -1.40 23.30
CA GLY A 109 -8.55 -2.10 22.80
C GLY A 109 -7.52 -1.19 22.10
N PRO A 110 -6.50 -1.78 21.47
CA PRO A 110 -5.43 -1.05 20.80
C PRO A 110 -5.97 -0.29 19.57
N MET A 111 -5.78 1.02 19.55
CA MET A 111 -6.35 1.92 18.53
C MET A 111 -5.31 2.76 17.79
N PHE A 112 -4.01 2.50 17.98
CA PHE A 112 -2.96 3.27 17.34
C PHE A 112 -2.12 2.46 16.35
N GLN A 113 -1.67 3.14 15.32
CA GLN A 113 -0.68 2.68 14.35
C GLN A 113 0.57 3.56 14.47
N SER A 114 1.75 2.93 14.48
CA SER A 114 3.01 3.61 14.77
C SER A 114 4.09 3.33 13.73
N MET A 115 5.24 3.95 13.93
CA MET A 115 6.45 3.92 13.11
C MET A 115 6.31 4.64 11.78
N ASP A 116 5.43 4.16 10.89
CA ASP A 116 5.14 4.74 9.57
C ASP A 116 6.39 5.18 8.79
N ILE A 117 7.37 4.27 8.71
CA ILE A 117 8.72 4.57 8.22
C ILE A 117 8.74 4.59 6.69
N ALA A 118 9.39 5.61 6.12
CA ALA A 118 9.49 5.79 4.68
C ALA A 118 10.09 4.59 3.95
N SER A 119 9.72 4.44 2.67
CA SER A 119 10.34 3.43 1.83
C SER A 119 11.82 3.77 1.59
N GLY A 120 12.70 2.77 1.74
CA GLY A 120 14.15 2.99 1.74
C GLY A 120 14.69 3.61 3.03
N GLY A 121 13.87 3.75 4.07
CA GLY A 121 14.33 4.05 5.42
C GLY A 121 15.34 3.01 5.91
N ASN A 122 16.24 3.42 6.79
CA ASN A 122 17.20 2.49 7.40
C ASN A 122 16.47 1.61 8.42
N LEU A 123 16.04 0.42 7.98
CA LEU A 123 15.29 -0.52 8.81
C LEU A 123 16.12 -1.11 9.94
N SER A 124 17.45 -1.19 9.86
CA SER A 124 18.27 -1.63 10.99
C SER A 124 18.42 -0.57 12.08
N LYS A 125 18.03 0.67 11.79
CA LYS A 125 17.97 1.77 12.76
C LYS A 125 16.55 1.95 13.32
N TRP A 126 15.54 1.58 12.53
CA TRP A 126 14.13 1.70 12.86
C TRP A 126 13.47 0.33 12.87
N ASP A 127 14.16 -0.71 13.37
CA ASP A 127 13.60 -2.06 13.43
C ASP A 127 12.56 -2.15 14.55
N VAL A 128 11.56 -3.00 14.37
CA VAL A 128 10.44 -3.09 15.32
C VAL A 128 10.89 -3.60 16.68
N ALA A 129 11.84 -4.54 16.74
CA ALA A 129 12.30 -5.15 17.97
C ALA A 129 12.95 -4.13 18.92
N THR A 130 13.95 -3.38 18.45
CA THR A 130 14.58 -2.32 19.25
C THR A 130 13.59 -1.19 19.57
N MET A 131 12.70 -0.83 18.64
CA MET A 131 11.70 0.21 18.91
C MET A 131 10.77 -0.18 20.06
N PHE A 132 10.34 -1.44 20.10
CA PHE A 132 9.39 -1.94 21.09
C PHE A 132 10.10 -2.30 22.40
N ASP A 133 11.12 -3.15 22.37
CA ASP A 133 11.74 -3.67 23.61
C ASP A 133 12.75 -2.71 24.23
N ASP A 134 13.58 -2.03 23.43
CA ASP A 134 14.66 -1.18 23.97
C ASP A 134 14.22 0.27 24.23
N TYR A 135 13.28 0.76 23.42
CA TYR A 135 12.73 2.12 23.50
C TYR A 135 11.31 2.16 24.08
N GLY A 136 10.71 0.98 24.31
CA GLY A 136 9.43 0.85 24.96
C GLY A 136 8.28 1.42 24.15
N LEU A 137 8.35 1.49 22.81
CA LEU A 137 7.36 2.21 21.98
C LEU A 137 5.93 1.71 22.20
N ASP A 138 5.74 0.41 22.46
CA ASP A 138 4.45 -0.25 22.68
C ASP A 138 4.05 -0.35 24.17
N GLU A 139 4.79 0.29 25.08
CA GLU A 139 4.41 0.41 26.49
C GLU A 139 2.99 0.99 26.61
N GLY A 140 2.14 0.29 27.37
CA GLY A 140 0.72 0.63 27.54
C GLY A 140 -0.22 -0.12 26.58
N ALA A 141 0.30 -0.95 25.67
CA ALA A 141 -0.47 -1.85 24.81
C ALA A 141 -1.57 -1.15 23.98
N ILE A 142 -1.32 0.09 23.58
CA ILE A 142 -2.27 0.90 22.76
C ILE A 142 -2.01 0.78 21.26
N ILE A 143 -0.87 0.20 20.86
CA ILE A 143 -0.48 -0.01 19.47
C ILE A 143 -1.12 -1.30 18.95
N ARG A 144 -1.79 -1.19 17.81
CA ARG A 144 -2.37 -2.31 17.07
C ARG A 144 -1.49 -2.78 15.92
N SER A 145 -0.68 -1.87 15.36
CA SER A 145 0.16 -2.18 14.21
C SER A 145 1.38 -1.29 14.10
N ALA A 146 2.48 -1.90 13.64
CA ALA A 146 3.66 -1.20 13.14
C ALA A 146 3.52 -1.01 11.62
N SER A 147 3.78 0.20 11.12
CA SER A 147 3.63 0.58 9.71
C SER A 147 4.98 0.87 9.06
N TYR A 148 5.12 0.44 7.81
CA TYR A 148 6.17 0.86 6.88
C TYR A 148 5.55 1.31 5.55
N HIS A 149 6.30 2.12 4.82
CA HIS A 149 6.01 2.49 3.44
C HIS A 149 6.77 1.60 2.46
N TYR A 150 6.16 1.32 1.31
CA TYR A 150 6.76 0.47 0.27
C TYR A 150 6.58 1.01 -1.14
N TYR A 151 7.69 1.23 -1.84
CA TYR A 151 7.67 1.46 -3.27
C TYR A 151 8.63 0.51 -3.96
N GLN A 152 8.18 -0.34 -4.89
CA GLN A 152 9.04 -1.34 -5.53
C GLN A 152 10.24 -0.67 -6.22
N THR A 153 10.00 0.40 -6.97
CA THR A 153 11.03 1.05 -7.76
C THR A 153 10.97 2.58 -7.71
N THR A 154 11.86 3.22 -8.45
CA THR A 154 11.80 4.64 -8.79
C THR A 154 11.69 4.81 -10.30
N GLY A 155 11.17 5.94 -10.75
CA GLY A 155 11.02 6.25 -12.18
C GLY A 155 12.34 6.14 -12.97
N GLY A 156 12.24 5.78 -14.24
CA GLY A 156 13.38 5.65 -15.16
C GLY A 156 14.09 4.30 -15.13
N LYS A 157 13.60 3.31 -14.35
CA LYS A 157 14.12 1.94 -14.37
C LYS A 157 13.30 1.04 -15.30
N PRO A 158 13.93 0.08 -16.01
CA PRO A 158 13.21 -0.88 -16.85
C PRO A 158 12.25 -1.77 -16.06
N LEU A 159 11.09 -2.10 -16.64
CA LEU A 159 10.11 -3.02 -16.04
C LEU A 159 10.73 -4.38 -15.72
N ARG A 160 11.49 -4.95 -16.66
CA ARG A 160 12.10 -6.29 -16.53
C ARG A 160 13.07 -6.40 -15.34
N SER A 161 13.70 -5.31 -14.93
CA SER A 161 14.59 -5.30 -13.76
C SER A 161 13.90 -4.88 -12.47
N THR A 162 12.58 -4.64 -12.51
CA THR A 162 11.81 -4.08 -11.39
C THR A 162 10.43 -4.76 -11.27
N LEU A 163 9.35 -4.14 -11.76
CA LEU A 163 7.97 -4.61 -11.59
C LEU A 163 7.72 -6.01 -12.20
N LEU A 164 8.47 -6.39 -13.22
CA LEU A 164 8.37 -7.69 -13.90
C LEU A 164 9.53 -8.62 -13.53
N ASN A 165 10.02 -8.51 -12.29
CA ASN A 165 11.08 -9.34 -11.73
C ASN A 165 10.65 -9.83 -10.35
N HIS A 166 10.19 -11.08 -10.26
CA HIS A 166 9.71 -11.63 -9.00
C HIS A 166 10.82 -11.70 -7.96
N THR A 167 12.06 -12.03 -8.35
CA THR A 167 13.19 -12.06 -7.42
C THR A 167 13.50 -10.68 -6.82
N ASP A 168 13.34 -9.60 -7.57
CA ASP A 168 13.42 -8.22 -7.06
C ASP A 168 12.26 -7.89 -6.11
N THR A 169 11.04 -8.31 -6.44
CA THR A 169 9.87 -8.22 -5.55
C THR A 169 10.15 -8.92 -4.22
N GLU A 170 10.62 -10.16 -4.25
CA GLU A 170 10.97 -10.95 -3.07
C GLU A 170 12.07 -10.28 -2.26
N ALA A 171 13.21 -9.99 -2.90
CA ALA A 171 14.38 -9.42 -2.23
C ALA A 171 14.01 -8.13 -1.49
N LYS A 172 13.23 -7.26 -2.13
CA LYS A 172 12.83 -5.99 -1.52
C LYS A 172 11.79 -6.16 -0.41
N THR A 173 10.88 -7.11 -0.54
CA THR A 173 9.80 -7.33 0.44
C THR A 173 10.31 -8.11 1.67
N ASN A 174 11.31 -8.97 1.49
CA ASN A 174 11.93 -9.74 2.57
C ASN A 174 12.64 -8.89 3.63
N HIS A 175 12.90 -7.61 3.34
CA HIS A 175 13.37 -6.66 4.34
C HIS A 175 12.44 -6.49 5.55
N PHE A 176 11.16 -6.88 5.41
CA PHE A 176 10.18 -6.83 6.48
C PHE A 176 10.05 -8.13 7.29
N LEU A 177 10.64 -9.24 6.85
CA LEU A 177 10.56 -10.53 7.55
C LEU A 177 11.00 -10.46 9.01
N PRO A 178 12.11 -9.78 9.38
CA PRO A 178 12.50 -9.70 10.79
C PRO A 178 11.43 -9.05 11.67
N ALA A 179 10.73 -8.03 11.17
CA ALA A 179 9.65 -7.38 11.90
C ALA A 179 8.42 -8.29 12.04
N ILE A 180 8.08 -9.03 10.98
CA ILE A 180 6.97 -10.00 10.99
C ILE A 180 7.25 -11.13 11.99
N GLU A 181 8.44 -11.74 11.92
CA GLU A 181 8.84 -12.84 12.80
C GLU A 181 8.88 -12.40 14.26
N TYR A 182 9.42 -11.20 14.52
CA TYR A 182 9.45 -10.61 15.85
C TYR A 182 8.04 -10.40 16.42
N LEU A 183 7.14 -9.77 15.66
CA LEU A 183 5.78 -9.50 16.12
C LEU A 183 4.99 -10.79 16.35
N ASN A 184 5.07 -11.76 15.44
CA ASN A 184 4.38 -13.04 15.60
C ASN A 184 4.89 -13.83 16.83
N SER A 185 6.20 -13.79 17.11
CA SER A 185 6.78 -14.56 18.22
C SER A 185 6.65 -13.90 19.59
N THR A 186 6.56 -12.58 19.66
CA THR A 186 6.62 -11.85 20.92
C THR A 186 5.32 -11.14 21.30
N ARG A 187 4.43 -10.88 20.34
CA ARG A 187 3.17 -10.15 20.59
C ARG A 187 1.91 -11.00 20.42
N ASP A 188 2.03 -12.30 20.12
CA ASP A 188 0.91 -13.26 20.05
C ASP A 188 -0.28 -12.70 19.25
N ASP A 189 0.02 -12.20 18.03
CA ASP A 189 -0.94 -11.57 17.12
C ASP A 189 -1.66 -10.30 17.64
N SER A 190 -1.29 -9.74 18.81
CA SER A 190 -1.87 -8.49 19.31
C SER A 190 -1.39 -7.24 18.55
N VAL A 191 -0.23 -7.34 17.89
CA VAL A 191 0.34 -6.28 17.04
C VAL A 191 0.77 -6.88 15.71
N HIS A 192 0.33 -6.28 14.61
CA HIS A 192 0.67 -6.76 13.28
C HIS A 192 1.59 -5.80 12.52
N LEU A 193 2.39 -6.35 11.61
CA LEU A 193 3.02 -5.55 10.57
C LEU A 193 2.00 -5.24 9.48
N ILE A 194 1.98 -3.98 9.04
CA ILE A 194 1.22 -3.52 7.88
C ILE A 194 2.10 -2.64 6.98
N ILE A 195 1.71 -2.52 5.72
CA ILE A 195 2.26 -1.50 4.82
C ILE A 195 1.23 -0.36 4.71
N GLY A 196 1.48 0.74 5.42
CA GLY A 196 0.55 1.87 5.55
C GLY A 196 0.49 2.79 4.32
N GLU A 197 1.53 2.73 3.49
CA GLU A 197 1.59 3.43 2.22
C GLU A 197 2.35 2.58 1.21
N ALA A 198 1.79 2.37 0.02
CA ALA A 198 2.47 1.62 -1.03
C ALA A 198 2.22 2.11 -2.45
N GLY A 199 3.16 1.81 -3.35
CA GLY A 199 2.98 2.01 -4.79
C GLY A 199 4.02 1.28 -5.62
N SER A 200 3.79 1.18 -6.93
CA SER A 200 4.72 0.50 -7.84
C SER A 200 6.05 1.23 -7.96
N GLY A 201 6.04 2.55 -8.16
CA GLY A 201 7.30 3.29 -8.20
C GLY A 201 7.19 4.79 -7.99
N LEU A 202 8.10 5.33 -7.18
CA LEU A 202 8.22 6.77 -6.96
C LEU A 202 8.86 7.43 -8.18
N THR A 203 8.12 8.31 -8.87
CA THR A 203 8.72 9.15 -9.91
C THR A 203 9.02 10.53 -9.37
N ASN A 204 10.13 11.11 -9.81
CA ASN A 204 10.52 12.49 -9.51
C ASN A 204 9.71 13.48 -10.36
N HIS A 205 8.38 13.34 -10.34
CA HIS A 205 7.42 14.27 -10.93
C HIS A 205 7.36 14.21 -12.48
N ARG A 206 7.99 13.20 -13.10
CA ARG A 206 7.84 12.87 -14.52
C ARG A 206 7.10 11.54 -14.64
N ARG A 207 5.95 11.54 -15.32
CA ARG A 207 5.17 10.32 -15.58
C ARG A 207 5.93 9.42 -16.54
N ASP A 208 6.21 8.21 -16.12
CA ASP A 208 6.67 7.10 -16.94
C ASP A 208 5.47 6.20 -17.23
N TYR A 209 4.68 6.54 -18.25
CA TYR A 209 3.46 5.79 -18.56
C TYR A 209 3.72 4.31 -18.88
N ASN A 210 4.94 3.94 -19.29
CA ASN A 210 5.31 2.53 -19.46
C ASN A 210 5.43 1.81 -18.11
N LEU A 211 5.82 2.52 -17.06
CA LEU A 211 5.84 2.03 -15.68
C LEU A 211 4.46 2.08 -14.99
N GLU A 212 3.59 2.99 -15.42
CA GLU A 212 2.40 3.43 -14.67
C GLU A 212 1.06 2.89 -15.22
N ALA A 213 0.94 2.82 -16.55
CA ALA A 213 -0.29 2.42 -17.24
C ALA A 213 -0.15 1.09 -18.00
N SER A 214 0.88 0.30 -17.67
CA SER A 214 1.14 -0.96 -18.34
C SER A 214 0.49 -2.15 -17.65
N LEU A 215 0.36 -3.26 -18.40
CA LEU A 215 0.04 -4.57 -17.83
C LEU A 215 1.09 -4.96 -16.76
N GLY A 216 2.34 -4.50 -16.87
CA GLY A 216 3.40 -4.78 -15.90
C GLY A 216 3.06 -4.27 -14.49
N THR A 217 2.48 -3.08 -14.38
CA THR A 217 2.02 -2.55 -13.08
C THR A 217 0.90 -3.39 -12.48
N ALA A 218 -0.03 -3.88 -13.33
CA ALA A 218 -1.12 -4.74 -12.89
C ALA A 218 -0.59 -6.09 -12.37
N LEU A 219 0.31 -6.72 -13.12
CA LEU A 219 0.95 -7.98 -12.75
C LEU A 219 1.77 -7.86 -11.46
N TRP A 220 2.59 -6.80 -11.34
CA TRP A 220 3.30 -6.51 -10.09
C TRP A 220 2.37 -6.33 -8.90
N THR A 221 1.25 -5.61 -9.08
CA THR A 221 0.28 -5.41 -7.99
C THR A 221 -0.25 -6.75 -7.50
N VAL A 222 -0.53 -7.70 -8.42
CA VAL A 222 -0.97 -9.06 -8.06
C VAL A 222 0.16 -9.84 -7.37
N ASP A 223 1.35 -9.88 -7.99
CA ASP A 223 2.52 -10.60 -7.48
C ASP A 223 2.87 -10.16 -6.05
N TRP A 224 3.05 -8.86 -5.87
CA TRP A 224 3.46 -8.28 -4.61
C TRP A 224 2.42 -8.46 -3.51
N MET A 225 1.13 -8.23 -3.79
CA MET A 225 0.08 -8.42 -2.78
C MET A 225 -0.06 -9.89 -2.35
N LEU A 226 0.03 -10.84 -3.30
CA LEU A 226 0.03 -12.27 -2.97
C LEU A 226 1.27 -12.67 -2.18
N TYR A 227 2.44 -12.09 -2.52
CA TYR A 227 3.65 -12.29 -1.75
C TYR A 227 3.53 -11.76 -0.32
N CYS A 228 3.04 -10.53 -0.13
CA CYS A 228 2.74 -9.96 1.17
C CYS A 228 1.83 -10.88 2.00
N MET A 229 0.75 -11.40 1.41
CA MET A 229 -0.14 -12.35 2.11
C MET A 229 0.58 -13.64 2.50
N SER A 230 1.46 -14.15 1.63
CA SER A 230 2.24 -15.37 1.92
C SER A 230 3.24 -15.21 3.05
N MET A 231 3.65 -13.96 3.35
CA MET A 231 4.54 -13.63 4.46
C MET A 231 3.79 -13.22 5.73
N ASN A 232 2.46 -13.37 5.83
CA ASN A 232 1.67 -12.90 6.97
C ASN A 232 1.62 -11.37 7.14
N MET A 233 1.77 -10.60 6.05
CA MET A 233 1.48 -9.16 6.07
C MET A 233 -0.04 -8.97 6.11
N THR A 234 -0.56 -8.35 7.16
CA THR A 234 -2.02 -8.35 7.43
C THR A 234 -2.81 -7.29 6.66
N ARG A 235 -2.14 -6.23 6.20
CA ARG A 235 -2.77 -5.14 5.44
C ARG A 235 -1.76 -4.38 4.61
N VAL A 236 -2.22 -3.96 3.43
CA VAL A 236 -1.54 -3.04 2.53
C VAL A 236 -2.48 -1.89 2.17
N ASN A 237 -1.99 -0.66 2.24
CA ASN A 237 -2.69 0.55 1.83
C ASN A 237 -2.01 1.12 0.58
N MET A 238 -2.61 0.86 -0.59
CA MET A 238 -2.13 1.41 -1.87
C MET A 238 -2.39 2.92 -1.93
N GLN A 239 -1.33 3.68 -2.16
CA GLN A 239 -1.38 5.13 -2.14
C GLN A 239 -2.14 5.66 -3.36
N LEU A 240 -3.07 6.60 -3.11
CA LEU A 240 -3.89 7.24 -4.13
C LEU A 240 -3.67 8.74 -4.16
N GLY A 241 -3.72 9.32 -5.35
CA GLY A 241 -3.58 10.76 -5.52
C GLY A 241 -3.68 11.16 -6.98
N VAL A 242 -4.25 12.34 -7.24
CA VAL A 242 -4.56 12.84 -8.59
C VAL A 242 -3.31 12.93 -9.49
N TRP A 243 -2.14 13.08 -8.91
CA TRP A 243 -0.88 13.19 -9.64
C TRP A 243 0.05 11.97 -9.48
N PHE A 244 -0.37 10.97 -8.71
CA PHE A 244 0.54 9.89 -8.38
C PHE A 244 0.65 8.89 -9.51
N PRO A 245 1.88 8.56 -9.93
CA PRO A 245 2.14 7.68 -11.08
C PRO A 245 1.61 6.26 -10.87
N PHE A 246 1.52 5.81 -9.62
CA PHE A 246 1.05 4.47 -9.22
C PHE A 246 -0.42 4.43 -8.80
N THR A 247 -1.16 5.55 -8.88
CA THR A 247 -2.56 5.59 -8.43
C THR A 247 -3.43 4.62 -9.22
N ALA A 248 -4.44 4.02 -8.60
CA ALA A 248 -5.34 3.12 -9.33
C ALA A 248 -6.25 3.88 -10.30
N TRP A 249 -6.69 5.10 -9.95
CA TRP A 249 -7.55 5.91 -10.80
C TRP A 249 -7.39 7.41 -10.53
N THR A 250 -7.73 8.21 -11.53
CA THR A 250 -7.90 9.65 -11.43
C THR A 250 -9.39 9.98 -11.66
N PRO A 251 -10.14 10.43 -10.64
CA PRO A 251 -11.59 10.58 -10.73
C PRO A 251 -12.07 11.90 -11.34
N ILE A 252 -11.14 12.82 -11.65
CA ILE A 252 -11.42 14.14 -12.20
C ILE A 252 -10.60 14.36 -13.47
N GLU A 253 -11.00 15.33 -14.29
CA GLU A 253 -10.12 15.80 -15.36
C GLU A 253 -8.84 16.38 -14.76
N TYR A 254 -7.70 15.99 -15.31
CA TYR A 254 -6.40 16.47 -14.84
C TYR A 254 -5.39 16.53 -15.98
N LEU A 255 -4.78 17.71 -16.16
CA LEU A 255 -3.84 18.01 -17.25
C LEU A 255 -4.40 17.62 -18.64
N GLY A 256 -5.66 17.95 -18.90
CA GLY A 256 -6.34 17.67 -20.17
C GLY A 256 -6.66 16.20 -20.42
N LYS A 257 -6.43 15.31 -19.44
CA LYS A 257 -6.90 13.92 -19.49
C LYS A 257 -8.23 13.79 -18.73
N PRO A 258 -9.25 13.17 -19.33
CA PRO A 258 -10.50 12.89 -18.61
C PRO A 258 -10.24 11.89 -17.46
N PRO A 259 -11.21 11.70 -16.55
CA PRO A 259 -11.15 10.64 -15.55
C PRO A 259 -10.77 9.29 -16.16
N HIS A 260 -9.82 8.59 -15.54
CA HIS A 260 -9.25 7.35 -16.08
C HIS A 260 -8.73 6.42 -14.99
N ILE A 261 -8.55 5.15 -15.33
CA ILE A 261 -7.92 4.12 -14.50
C ILE A 261 -6.50 3.82 -15.00
N LEU A 262 -5.65 3.29 -14.13
CA LEU A 262 -4.27 2.88 -14.44
C LEU A 262 -4.06 1.39 -14.13
N GLY A 263 -2.87 0.87 -14.41
CA GLY A 263 -2.59 -0.58 -14.33
C GLY A 263 -2.89 -1.19 -12.96
N SER A 264 -2.58 -0.47 -11.87
CA SER A 264 -2.83 -0.95 -10.51
C SER A 264 -4.32 -1.16 -10.20
N PHE A 265 -5.26 -0.51 -10.90
CA PHE A 265 -6.70 -0.80 -10.75
C PHE A 265 -7.04 -2.26 -11.05
N TYR A 266 -6.52 -2.78 -12.17
CA TYR A 266 -6.77 -4.15 -12.60
C TYR A 266 -6.16 -5.18 -11.63
N GLY A 267 -4.97 -4.89 -11.11
CA GLY A 267 -4.33 -5.73 -10.10
C GLY A 267 -5.11 -5.74 -8.77
N ASN A 268 -5.54 -4.57 -8.30
CA ASN A 268 -6.39 -4.47 -7.10
C ASN A 268 -7.71 -5.21 -7.25
N LEU A 269 -8.35 -5.15 -8.44
CA LEU A 269 -9.58 -5.88 -8.73
C LEU A 269 -9.36 -7.40 -8.69
N PHE A 270 -8.25 -7.88 -9.28
CA PHE A 270 -7.87 -9.30 -9.22
C PHE A 270 -7.67 -9.76 -7.77
N ILE A 271 -6.94 -8.98 -6.98
CA ILE A 271 -6.69 -9.30 -5.57
C ILE A 271 -7.98 -9.29 -4.75
N ALA A 272 -8.91 -8.36 -5.00
CA ALA A 272 -10.21 -8.37 -4.34
C ALA A 272 -11.03 -9.64 -4.64
N ASP A 273 -11.05 -10.10 -5.90
CA ASP A 273 -11.67 -11.38 -6.29
C ASP A 273 -10.94 -12.59 -5.68
N PHE A 274 -9.60 -12.51 -5.58
CA PHE A 274 -8.79 -13.56 -4.95
C PHE A 274 -9.01 -13.65 -3.43
N ILE A 275 -9.13 -12.53 -2.72
CA ILE A 275 -9.46 -12.52 -1.28
C ILE A 275 -10.89 -13.01 -1.06
N ASN A 276 -11.85 -12.46 -1.82
CA ASN A 276 -13.29 -12.72 -1.69
C ASN A 276 -13.85 -12.46 -0.26
N LYS A 277 -15.15 -12.69 -0.05
CA LYS A 277 -15.85 -12.45 1.23
C LYS A 277 -15.84 -13.65 2.18
N VAL A 278 -15.27 -14.78 1.78
CA VAL A 278 -15.34 -16.06 2.52
C VAL A 278 -14.52 -16.01 3.83
N GLY A 279 -13.54 -15.08 3.94
CA GLY A 279 -12.69 -14.94 5.12
C GLY A 279 -11.66 -16.07 5.26
N ASN A 280 -10.77 -15.97 6.25
CA ASN A 280 -9.75 -16.98 6.60
C ASN A 280 -8.92 -17.52 5.42
N LEU A 281 -8.64 -16.66 4.43
CA LEU A 281 -7.78 -17.00 3.32
C LEU A 281 -6.33 -17.07 3.81
N ARG A 282 -5.67 -18.20 3.58
CA ARG A 282 -4.21 -18.33 3.74
C ARG A 282 -3.58 -18.46 2.37
N VAL A 283 -2.46 -17.78 2.16
CA VAL A 283 -1.74 -17.81 0.88
C VAL A 283 -0.40 -18.47 1.09
N HIS A 284 -0.05 -19.39 0.18
CA HIS A 284 1.27 -19.98 0.12
C HIS A 284 1.86 -19.71 -1.26
N GLN A 285 3.12 -19.28 -1.31
CA GLN A 285 3.89 -19.14 -2.55
C GLN A 285 4.54 -20.49 -2.89
N PHE A 286 4.25 -21.03 -4.08
CA PHE A 286 4.71 -22.34 -4.55
C PHE A 286 6.03 -22.23 -5.31
N LYS A 287 7.05 -21.63 -4.71
CA LYS A 287 8.35 -21.43 -5.38
C LYS A 287 9.09 -22.75 -5.63
N GLU A 288 8.83 -23.77 -4.83
CA GLU A 288 9.46 -25.09 -4.89
C GLU A 288 9.10 -25.83 -6.18
N ALA A 289 7.92 -25.56 -6.73
CA ALA A 289 7.45 -26.13 -8.00
C ALA A 289 8.01 -25.42 -9.24
N ILE A 290 8.72 -24.30 -9.07
CA ILE A 290 9.26 -23.48 -10.15
C ILE A 290 10.78 -23.70 -10.26
N PRO A 291 11.31 -24.09 -11.44
CA PRO A 291 12.75 -24.20 -11.66
C PRO A 291 13.48 -22.91 -11.29
N ILE A 292 14.65 -23.01 -10.67
CA ILE A 292 15.42 -21.85 -10.19
C ILE A 292 15.65 -20.82 -11.32
N SER A 293 15.90 -21.27 -12.54
CA SER A 293 16.10 -20.41 -13.72
C SER A 293 14.88 -19.59 -14.13
N GLU A 294 13.67 -20.00 -13.72
CA GLU A 294 12.40 -19.37 -14.08
C GLU A 294 11.82 -18.52 -12.95
N ARG A 295 12.37 -18.59 -11.72
CA ARG A 295 11.82 -17.89 -10.55
C ARG A 295 11.88 -16.36 -10.63
N GLU A 296 12.68 -15.81 -11.54
CA GLU A 296 12.64 -14.37 -11.85
C GLU A 296 11.34 -13.98 -12.58
N LYS A 297 10.87 -14.87 -13.47
CA LYS A 297 9.81 -14.57 -14.44
C LYS A 297 8.48 -15.20 -14.08
N ILE A 298 8.48 -16.30 -13.34
CA ILE A 298 7.27 -17.03 -12.96
C ILE A 298 7.14 -16.99 -11.45
N SER A 299 5.96 -16.60 -10.98
CA SER A 299 5.55 -16.78 -9.59
C SER A 299 4.23 -17.53 -9.54
N ALA A 300 4.04 -18.30 -8.48
CA ALA A 300 2.84 -19.10 -8.28
C ALA A 300 2.41 -19.06 -6.82
N TYR A 301 1.09 -18.96 -6.61
CA TYR A 301 0.48 -18.87 -5.31
C TYR A 301 -0.73 -19.78 -5.25
N ALA A 302 -1.00 -20.38 -4.10
CA ALA A 302 -2.31 -20.97 -3.84
C ALA A 302 -2.96 -20.39 -2.60
N GLY A 303 -4.27 -20.21 -2.73
CA GLY A 303 -5.16 -19.72 -1.70
C GLY A 303 -5.93 -20.86 -1.07
N TYR A 304 -5.89 -20.93 0.25
CA TYR A 304 -6.57 -21.92 1.06
C TYR A 304 -7.66 -21.25 1.91
N HIS A 305 -8.90 -21.71 1.77
CA HIS A 305 -9.98 -21.34 2.69
C HIS A 305 -10.21 -22.51 3.65
N HIS A 306 -10.16 -22.24 4.96
CA HIS A 306 -10.34 -23.28 5.99
C HIS A 306 -9.41 -24.50 5.84
N GLY A 307 -8.20 -24.28 5.29
CA GLY A 307 -7.22 -25.35 5.04
C GLY A 307 -7.41 -26.10 3.72
N GLU A 308 -8.48 -25.83 2.97
CA GLU A 308 -8.73 -26.45 1.68
C GLU A 308 -8.26 -25.58 0.52
N LEU A 309 -7.60 -26.20 -0.46
CA LEU A 309 -7.17 -25.51 -1.67
C LEU A 309 -8.37 -24.99 -2.45
N SER A 310 -8.41 -23.67 -2.68
CA SER A 310 -9.54 -23.00 -3.31
C SER A 310 -9.19 -22.25 -4.59
N LYS A 311 -7.95 -21.73 -4.69
CA LYS A 311 -7.50 -20.90 -5.81
C LYS A 311 -6.02 -21.16 -6.08
N ILE A 312 -5.64 -21.11 -7.35
CA ILE A 312 -4.25 -21.09 -7.79
C ILE A 312 -4.08 -19.87 -8.69
N VAL A 313 -2.99 -19.13 -8.49
CA VAL A 313 -2.57 -18.02 -9.34
C VAL A 313 -1.17 -18.34 -9.85
N ILE A 314 -0.98 -18.23 -11.15
CA ILE A 314 0.34 -18.31 -11.79
C ILE A 314 0.50 -17.03 -12.58
N LEU A 315 1.59 -16.31 -12.32
CA LEU A 315 1.93 -15.08 -13.02
C LEU A 315 3.11 -15.35 -13.95
N ASN A 316 2.95 -14.93 -15.20
CA ASN A 316 4.07 -14.81 -16.12
C ASN A 316 4.49 -13.35 -16.21
N LEU A 317 5.63 -13.04 -15.62
CA LEU A 317 6.28 -11.74 -15.59
C LEU A 317 7.34 -11.61 -16.70
N GLU A 318 7.45 -12.57 -17.61
CA GLU A 318 8.35 -12.44 -18.75
C GLU A 318 7.99 -11.19 -19.57
N PHE A 319 8.94 -10.26 -19.63
CA PHE A 319 8.73 -8.99 -20.31
C PHE A 319 8.51 -9.21 -21.81
N TRP A 320 7.35 -8.75 -22.30
CA TRP A 320 7.01 -8.74 -23.71
C TRP A 320 6.73 -7.31 -24.18
N ASN A 321 7.28 -6.95 -25.34
CA ASN A 321 7.04 -5.67 -25.99
C ASN A 321 6.89 -5.91 -27.50
N GLN A 322 5.84 -5.35 -28.12
CA GLN A 322 5.48 -5.55 -29.53
C GLN A 322 6.58 -5.17 -30.53
N THR A 323 7.51 -4.29 -30.16
CA THR A 323 8.68 -3.95 -31.01
C THR A 323 9.82 -4.97 -30.93
N VAL A 324 9.72 -5.98 -30.07
CA VAL A 324 10.66 -7.11 -30.01
C VAL A 324 10.19 -8.14 -31.04
N THR A 325 10.86 -8.19 -32.19
CA THR A 325 10.56 -9.10 -33.32
C THR A 325 10.89 -10.57 -33.06
N GLU A 326 11.35 -10.93 -31.85
CA GLU A 326 11.38 -12.33 -31.46
C GLU A 326 9.96 -12.77 -31.15
N ILE A 327 9.41 -13.58 -32.04
CA ILE A 327 8.15 -14.31 -31.82
C ILE A 327 8.38 -15.20 -30.60
N ILE A 328 8.13 -14.68 -29.40
CA ILE A 328 7.80 -15.51 -28.25
C ILE A 328 6.43 -16.10 -28.61
N LYS A 329 6.45 -17.29 -29.23
CA LYS A 329 5.24 -18.10 -29.31
C LYS A 329 4.69 -18.13 -27.90
N SER A 330 3.45 -17.68 -27.71
CA SER A 330 2.73 -17.99 -26.48
C SER A 330 2.88 -19.48 -26.29
N LYS A 331 3.69 -19.90 -25.31
CA LYS A 331 3.49 -21.23 -24.75
C LYS A 331 2.14 -21.06 -24.09
N ASP A 332 1.08 -21.50 -24.79
CA ASP A 332 -0.12 -21.93 -24.11
C ASP A 332 0.40 -22.78 -22.97
N THR A 333 0.20 -22.32 -21.74
CA THR A 333 0.47 -23.15 -20.59
C THR A 333 -0.44 -24.34 -20.80
N ASP A 334 0.17 -25.50 -21.08
CA ASP A 334 -0.57 -26.75 -21.22
C ASP A 334 -1.50 -26.82 -20.02
N LYS A 335 -2.79 -26.82 -20.32
CA LYS A 335 -3.85 -26.95 -19.32
C LYS A 335 -3.43 -28.11 -18.42
N PRO A 336 -3.34 -27.94 -17.10
CA PRO A 336 -2.88 -29.02 -16.23
C PRO A 336 -3.69 -30.27 -16.58
N SER A 337 -2.96 -31.35 -16.94
CA SER A 337 -3.59 -32.60 -17.32
C SER A 337 -4.49 -33.00 -16.17
N SER A 338 -5.79 -33.15 -16.46
CA SER A 338 -6.74 -33.66 -15.48
C SER A 338 -6.32 -35.09 -15.18
N SER A 339 -5.62 -35.32 -14.06
CA SER A 339 -5.59 -36.66 -13.49
C SER A 339 -7.03 -37.01 -13.14
N SER A 340 -7.46 -38.17 -13.60
CA SER A 340 -8.82 -38.65 -13.55
C SER A 340 -9.20 -39.09 -12.14
N ASP A 341 -9.14 -38.20 -11.16
CA ASP A 341 -9.77 -38.42 -9.86
C ASP A 341 -10.22 -37.10 -9.22
N LYS A 342 -11.55 -37.00 -9.06
CA LYS A 342 -12.37 -35.91 -8.50
C LYS A 342 -12.69 -34.75 -9.46
N THR A 343 -13.98 -34.60 -9.72
CA THR A 343 -14.68 -33.51 -10.41
C THR A 343 -14.37 -32.15 -9.76
N THR A 344 -13.21 -31.59 -10.06
CA THR A 344 -12.87 -30.20 -9.73
C THR A 344 -13.21 -29.34 -10.93
N THR A 345 -14.27 -28.52 -10.84
CA THR A 345 -14.59 -27.55 -11.90
C THR A 345 -13.60 -26.38 -11.82
N THR A 346 -12.50 -26.46 -12.57
CA THR A 346 -11.54 -25.34 -12.67
C THR A 346 -12.11 -24.24 -13.57
N LYS A 347 -12.35 -23.05 -13.00
CA LYS A 347 -12.64 -21.83 -13.77
C LYS A 347 -11.35 -21.04 -13.97
N THR A 348 -10.88 -20.97 -15.21
CA THR A 348 -9.72 -20.13 -15.57
C THR A 348 -10.20 -18.72 -15.88
N LYS A 349 -9.57 -17.72 -15.25
CA LYS A 349 -9.74 -16.29 -15.57
C LYS A 349 -8.38 -15.74 -15.97
N THR A 350 -8.31 -14.98 -17.05
CA THR A 350 -7.10 -14.25 -17.49
C THR A 350 -7.26 -12.77 -17.18
N LEU A 351 -6.17 -12.10 -16.76
CA LEU A 351 -6.15 -10.66 -16.60
C LEU A 351 -5.89 -10.02 -17.99
N PRO A 352 -6.86 -9.31 -18.60
CA PRO A 352 -6.62 -8.68 -19.90
C PRO A 352 -5.67 -7.49 -19.75
N PRO A 353 -4.91 -7.12 -20.80
CA PRO A 353 -4.14 -5.89 -20.80
C PRO A 353 -5.06 -4.68 -20.60
N PRO A 354 -4.60 -3.58 -19.95
CA PRO A 354 -5.35 -2.35 -19.86
C PRO A 354 -5.75 -1.85 -21.27
N ALA A 355 -6.96 -1.31 -21.42
CA ALA A 355 -7.38 -0.69 -22.67
C ALA A 355 -6.39 0.43 -23.05
N GLN A 356 -5.75 0.29 -24.22
CA GLN A 356 -4.94 1.35 -24.80
C GLN A 356 -5.87 2.51 -25.19
N PRO A 357 -5.51 3.77 -24.90
CA PRO A 357 -6.24 4.90 -25.48
C PRO A 357 -6.10 4.84 -26.99
N ASP A 358 -7.24 4.88 -27.68
CA ASP A 358 -7.32 4.78 -29.13
C ASP A 358 -6.53 5.92 -29.78
N SER A 359 -5.47 5.59 -30.52
CA SER A 359 -4.63 6.59 -31.21
C SER A 359 -5.30 7.13 -32.49
N SER A 360 -6.50 6.67 -32.80
CA SER A 360 -7.21 6.96 -34.04
C SER A 360 -8.24 8.10 -33.95
N THR A 361 -8.52 8.64 -32.76
CA THR A 361 -9.46 9.77 -32.62
C THR A 361 -8.78 10.97 -31.99
N SER A 362 -8.14 11.80 -32.82
CA SER A 362 -7.99 13.21 -32.48
C SER A 362 -9.38 13.85 -32.65
N PRO A 363 -10.04 14.36 -31.59
CA PRO A 363 -11.21 15.18 -31.79
C PRO A 363 -10.73 16.47 -32.46
N SER A 364 -11.16 16.72 -33.69
CA SER A 364 -11.02 18.05 -34.27
C SER A 364 -11.71 19.06 -33.33
N PRO A 365 -11.07 20.19 -32.99
CA PRO A 365 -11.70 21.18 -32.14
C PRO A 365 -13.00 21.67 -32.81
N PRO A 366 -14.12 21.78 -32.08
CA PRO A 366 -15.33 22.37 -32.64
C PRO A 366 -15.02 23.82 -33.01
N ALA A 367 -15.36 24.18 -34.25
CA ALA A 367 -15.29 25.56 -34.72
C ALA A 367 -16.19 26.43 -33.83
N LEU A 368 -15.59 27.32 -33.06
CA LEU A 368 -16.30 28.36 -32.32
C LEU A 368 -16.98 29.29 -33.33
N SER A 369 -18.30 29.33 -33.32
CA SER A 369 -19.06 30.42 -33.95
C SER A 369 -19.02 31.63 -33.02
N PRO A 370 -18.83 32.85 -33.53
CA PRO A 370 -18.65 34.04 -32.71
C PRO A 370 -20.00 34.56 -32.21
N ILE A 371 -20.18 34.62 -30.88
CA ILE A 371 -20.92 35.68 -30.17
C ILE A 371 -20.20 35.94 -28.85
#